data_AF-A0A6N9BTG4-F1
#
_entry.id   AF-A0A6N9BTG4-F1
#
_cell.length_a   1.000
_cell.length_b   1.000
_cell.length_c   1.000
_cell.angle_alpha   90.00
_cell.angle_beta   90.00
_cell.angle_gamma   90.00
#
_symmetry.space_group_name_H-M   'P 1'
#
loop_
_entity.id
_entity.type
_entity.pdbx_description
1 polymer ?
#
loop_
_entity_poly.entity_id
_entity_poly.type
_entity_poly.pdbx_seq_one_letter_code
_entity_poly.pdbx_strand_id
1 'polypeptide(L)'
;MRRAPLDPTSRRSGRGSTSRTWRTGRRSPGIRAASCATRSCALHCGTSLHRATRRSWRWTPRCARRGHTASRCTRRCRCPTAYATTRPWSKRPGPLTRYTHILLDHDGVLVDTEPLYYRATRECLAELGVALDLPEYLDLMVDGASAWERARPLGATDADIDRGRRRRNALYRELLVSEPIGIEGVEEVLDELRRHCRLAIVTTSLPEDFAVIHRDRNIVPLVDFVLTREAYRRSKPHPDPYLAALARFGIGPEAALAVEDSERGLRAAVAAGLDCATVHHPFTASQDFSLATWRVGSLAEVAERVLSELTA
;
A
#
# COMPACT_ATOMS: atom_id res chain seq x y z
N MET A 1 -5.09 58.15 27.60
CA MET A 1 -6.32 58.82 28.05
C MET A 1 -7.49 57.83 28.06
N ARG A 2 -8.58 58.20 28.76
CA ARG A 2 -9.94 57.59 28.85
C ARG A 2 -10.37 56.49 27.83
N ARG A 3 -10.86 55.38 28.41
CA ARG A 3 -12.09 54.58 28.09
C ARG A 3 -12.26 53.86 26.73
N ALA A 4 -12.95 52.71 26.82
CA ALA A 4 -13.66 51.97 25.75
C ALA A 4 -15.20 52.04 26.07
N PRO A 5 -16.11 51.16 25.59
CA PRO A 5 -16.19 50.28 24.40
C PRO A 5 -17.54 50.53 23.62
N LEU A 6 -18.09 49.50 22.92
CA LEU A 6 -19.50 49.34 22.47
C LEU A 6 -19.97 50.16 21.23
N ASP A 7 -20.98 49.75 20.42
CA ASP A 7 -21.55 48.41 20.12
C ASP A 7 -22.21 48.35 18.68
N PRO A 8 -23.51 48.05 18.35
CA PRO A 8 -23.77 47.18 17.19
C PRO A 8 -24.90 47.56 16.18
N THR A 9 -25.13 46.64 15.22
CA THR A 9 -26.37 46.35 14.45
C THR A 9 -26.84 47.27 13.31
N SER A 10 -26.95 46.67 12.12
CA SER A 10 -28.16 46.66 11.28
C SER A 10 -28.04 45.54 10.23
N ARG A 11 -29.04 44.89 9.62
CA ARG A 11 -30.47 44.59 9.82
C ARG A 11 -31.07 44.46 8.40
N ARG A 12 -31.73 43.33 8.09
CA ARG A 12 -32.83 43.18 7.09
C ARG A 12 -32.46 43.33 5.58
N SER A 13 -33.24 42.83 4.60
CA SER A 13 -34.33 41.81 4.58
C SER A 13 -34.80 41.46 3.14
N GLY A 14 -35.42 40.27 2.95
CA GLY A 14 -36.24 39.88 1.77
C GLY A 14 -35.89 38.45 1.31
N ARG A 15 -36.75 37.41 1.23
CA ARG A 15 -38.21 37.17 0.98
C ARG A 15 -38.65 37.17 -0.50
N GLY A 16 -39.45 36.15 -0.87
CA GLY A 16 -39.94 35.86 -2.24
C GLY A 16 -39.25 34.63 -2.84
N SER A 17 -39.70 33.37 -2.82
CA SER A 17 -41.02 32.71 -2.69
C SER A 17 -41.98 32.85 -3.88
N THR A 18 -42.10 31.80 -4.69
CA THR A 18 -43.39 31.18 -5.08
C THR A 18 -43.16 29.83 -5.76
N SER A 19 -44.23 29.05 -5.91
CA SER A 19 -44.23 27.66 -6.40
C SER A 19 -45.06 27.49 -7.67
N ARG A 20 -44.89 26.36 -8.37
CA ARG A 20 -45.99 25.68 -9.08
C ARG A 20 -45.67 24.21 -9.37
N THR A 21 -46.69 23.38 -9.18
CA THR A 21 -46.74 21.96 -9.56
C THR A 21 -47.80 21.77 -10.65
N TRP A 22 -47.64 20.75 -11.49
CA TRP A 22 -48.71 20.20 -12.33
C TRP A 22 -48.56 18.68 -12.48
N ARG A 23 -49.61 18.00 -12.97
CA ARG A 23 -49.88 16.57 -12.69
C ARG A 23 -50.18 15.74 -13.94
N THR A 24 -49.64 14.51 -13.94
CA THR A 24 -50.21 13.24 -14.48
C THR A 24 -50.64 13.07 -15.95
N GLY A 25 -50.17 11.98 -16.57
CA GLY A 25 -50.75 11.30 -17.74
C GLY A 25 -50.88 9.77 -17.52
N ARG A 26 -51.53 9.03 -18.44
CA ARG A 26 -51.89 7.58 -18.35
C ARG A 26 -51.88 6.94 -19.77
N ARG A 27 -51.95 5.62 -20.04
CA ARG A 27 -52.15 4.37 -19.24
C ARG A 27 -51.66 3.13 -20.05
N SER A 28 -51.38 2.01 -19.37
CA SER A 28 -51.54 0.61 -19.89
C SER A 28 -50.59 0.09 -21.01
N PRO A 29 -50.52 -1.25 -21.29
CA PRO A 29 -50.54 -2.41 -20.36
C PRO A 29 -49.49 -3.52 -20.67
N GLY A 30 -49.29 -4.47 -19.74
CA GLY A 30 -48.49 -5.70 -19.92
C GLY A 30 -46.98 -5.53 -19.66
N ILE A 31 -46.19 -6.53 -19.24
CA ILE A 31 -46.42 -7.97 -19.00
C ILE A 31 -45.88 -8.34 -17.59
N ARG A 32 -46.41 -9.38 -16.93
CA ARG A 32 -45.83 -9.93 -15.69
C ARG A 32 -44.75 -10.99 -16.00
N ALA A 33 -43.58 -10.88 -15.37
CA ALA A 33 -42.59 -11.95 -15.25
C ALA A 33 -41.87 -11.88 -13.88
N ALA A 34 -41.31 -13.00 -13.42
CA ALA A 34 -40.91 -13.22 -12.04
C ALA A 34 -39.73 -12.36 -11.54
N SER A 35 -39.72 -12.13 -10.22
CA SER A 35 -38.60 -11.53 -9.49
C SER A 35 -37.43 -12.50 -9.32
N CYS A 36 -36.20 -12.02 -9.52
CA CYS A 36 -35.00 -12.58 -8.91
C CYS A 36 -34.23 -11.44 -8.24
N ALA A 37 -33.83 -11.63 -6.97
CA ALA A 37 -33.26 -10.55 -6.17
C ALA A 37 -31.75 -10.70 -6.00
N THR A 38 -30.99 -9.67 -6.41
CA THR A 38 -29.63 -9.40 -5.93
C THR A 38 -29.31 -7.92 -6.13
N ARG A 39 -29.46 -7.11 -5.08
CA ARG A 39 -28.96 -5.72 -5.06
C ARG A 39 -27.54 -5.71 -4.52
N SER A 40 -26.54 -5.36 -5.34
CA SER A 40 -25.37 -4.51 -4.99
C SER A 40 -24.27 -4.61 -6.07
N CYS A 41 -24.35 -3.78 -7.11
CA CYS A 41 -23.22 -3.57 -8.05
C CYS A 41 -23.42 -2.30 -8.91
N ALA A 42 -23.91 -1.20 -8.31
CA ALA A 42 -24.31 0.01 -9.06
C ALA A 42 -24.17 1.33 -8.27
N LEU A 43 -23.04 1.51 -7.58
CA LEU A 43 -22.58 2.80 -7.03
C LEU A 43 -21.05 2.86 -7.15
N HIS A 44 -20.48 4.07 -7.23
CA HIS A 44 -19.05 4.35 -7.48
C HIS A 44 -18.54 4.10 -8.92
N CYS A 45 -19.11 4.82 -9.88
CA CYS A 45 -18.31 5.39 -10.97
C CYS A 45 -18.75 6.84 -11.17
N GLY A 46 -18.02 7.78 -10.56
CA GLY A 46 -18.31 9.21 -10.63
C GLY A 46 -17.85 9.81 -11.95
N THR A 47 -18.75 10.44 -12.69
CA THR A 47 -18.44 11.05 -14.00
C THR A 47 -17.74 12.40 -13.85
N SER A 48 -16.53 12.55 -14.39
CA SER A 48 -15.93 13.84 -14.72
C SER A 48 -15.81 13.98 -16.26
N LEU A 49 -16.62 14.86 -16.83
CA LEU A 49 -16.65 15.14 -18.27
C LEU A 49 -15.71 16.28 -18.63
N HIS A 50 -14.57 15.98 -19.25
CA HIS A 50 -13.76 16.97 -19.96
C HIS A 50 -13.54 16.58 -21.42
N ARG A 51 -13.39 17.61 -22.28
CA ARG A 51 -13.54 17.50 -23.73
C ARG A 51 -12.44 16.65 -24.38
N ALA A 52 -12.83 15.56 -25.05
CA ALA A 52 -11.97 14.88 -25.99
C ALA A 52 -11.76 15.72 -27.25
N THR A 53 -10.51 16.10 -27.54
CA THR A 53 -10.06 16.43 -28.90
C THR A 53 -9.72 15.13 -29.66
N ARG A 54 -9.71 15.19 -31.00
CA ARG A 54 -9.83 13.98 -31.83
C ARG A 54 -8.50 13.28 -32.10
N ARG A 55 -8.40 11.99 -31.76
CA ARG A 55 -7.82 10.94 -32.63
C ARG A 55 -8.37 9.57 -32.25
N SER A 56 -8.45 8.66 -33.22
CA SER A 56 -9.37 7.52 -33.19
C SER A 56 -8.70 6.18 -32.86
N TRP A 57 -9.25 5.47 -31.86
CA TRP A 57 -9.06 4.03 -31.69
C TRP A 57 -10.41 3.32 -31.73
N ARG A 58 -10.75 2.70 -32.87
CA ARG A 58 -11.95 1.85 -32.99
C ARG A 58 -11.68 0.49 -32.36
N TRP A 59 -12.21 0.26 -31.16
CA TRP A 59 -12.40 -1.09 -30.64
C TRP A 59 -13.76 -1.65 -31.10
N THR A 60 -13.74 -2.76 -31.85
CA THR A 60 -14.95 -3.50 -32.23
C THR A 60 -15.09 -4.75 -31.34
N PRO A 61 -16.09 -4.82 -30.45
CA PRO A 61 -16.23 -5.95 -29.52
C PRO A 61 -16.82 -7.19 -30.22
N ARG A 62 -15.95 -8.12 -30.68
CA ARG A 62 -16.37 -9.37 -31.35
C ARG A 62 -16.58 -10.55 -30.38
N CYS A 63 -17.23 -10.30 -29.24
CA CYS A 63 -17.58 -11.34 -28.24
C CYS A 63 -19.09 -11.34 -27.93
N ALA A 64 -19.91 -11.62 -28.94
CA ALA A 64 -21.37 -11.68 -28.80
C ALA A 64 -21.98 -12.84 -29.63
N ARG A 65 -21.68 -14.08 -29.25
CA ARG A 65 -22.40 -15.34 -29.59
C ARG A 65 -21.78 -16.52 -28.83
N ARG A 66 -22.61 -17.56 -28.59
CA ARG A 66 -22.35 -18.76 -27.76
C ARG A 66 -22.26 -18.43 -26.26
N GLY A 67 -23.21 -18.97 -25.48
CA GLY A 67 -23.30 -18.74 -24.04
C GLY A 67 -22.29 -19.57 -23.27
N HIS A 68 -21.41 -18.90 -22.52
CA HIS A 68 -20.53 -19.53 -21.53
C HIS A 68 -20.81 -18.89 -20.17
N THR A 69 -20.80 -19.71 -19.12
CA THR A 69 -21.04 -19.27 -17.74
C THR A 69 -19.89 -18.39 -17.21
N ALA A 70 -20.17 -17.59 -16.19
CA ALA A 70 -19.30 -16.51 -15.73
C ALA A 70 -17.92 -16.94 -15.17
N SER A 71 -17.66 -18.25 -15.02
CA SER A 71 -16.46 -18.81 -14.38
C SER A 71 -15.15 -18.71 -15.16
N ARG A 72 -15.15 -18.20 -16.41
CA ARG A 72 -13.94 -18.10 -17.26
C ARG A 72 -13.45 -16.68 -17.57
N CYS A 73 -14.07 -15.62 -17.02
CA CYS A 73 -13.74 -14.24 -17.38
C CYS A 73 -12.55 -13.61 -16.60
N THR A 74 -11.83 -14.39 -15.77
CA THR A 74 -10.78 -13.88 -14.85
C THR A 74 -9.36 -13.84 -15.42
N ARG A 75 -9.07 -14.51 -16.56
CA ARG A 75 -7.68 -14.73 -17.03
C ARG A 75 -7.11 -13.72 -18.04
N ARG A 76 -7.84 -12.66 -18.43
CA ARG A 76 -7.37 -11.75 -19.52
C ARG A 76 -7.48 -10.24 -19.29
N CYS A 77 -7.85 -9.80 -18.08
CA CYS A 77 -7.81 -8.39 -17.68
C CYS A 77 -7.00 -8.26 -16.38
N ARG A 78 -5.66 -8.20 -16.47
CA ARG A 78 -4.83 -7.80 -15.33
C ARG A 78 -4.99 -6.29 -15.11
N CYS A 79 -5.80 -5.91 -14.12
CA CYS A 79 -5.78 -4.56 -13.59
C CYS A 79 -4.60 -4.47 -12.60
N PRO A 80 -3.67 -3.50 -12.70
CA PRO A 80 -2.49 -3.45 -11.83
C PRO A 80 -2.80 -3.27 -10.33
N THR A 81 -3.99 -2.77 -10.00
CA THR A 81 -4.36 -2.25 -8.67
C THR A 81 -5.12 -3.25 -7.78
N ALA A 82 -5.08 -4.56 -8.08
CA ALA A 82 -5.90 -5.55 -7.37
C ALA A 82 -5.22 -6.94 -7.22
N TYR A 83 -4.10 -6.99 -6.49
CA TYR A 83 -3.62 -8.23 -5.88
C TYR A 83 -4.53 -8.61 -4.69
N ALA A 84 -5.66 -9.25 -4.97
CA ALA A 84 -6.65 -9.65 -3.97
C ALA A 84 -6.99 -11.14 -4.11
N THR A 85 -6.43 -11.99 -3.24
CA THR A 85 -6.67 -13.43 -3.28
C THR A 85 -7.92 -13.78 -2.44
N THR A 86 -9.11 -13.51 -2.99
CA THR A 86 -10.37 -13.67 -2.24
C THR A 86 -10.77 -15.14 -2.02
N ARG A 87 -10.05 -15.86 -1.14
CA ARG A 87 -10.49 -17.12 -0.55
C ARG A 87 -11.51 -16.85 0.56
N PRO A 88 -12.74 -17.38 0.50
CA PRO A 88 -13.68 -17.28 1.61
C PRO A 88 -13.19 -18.11 2.79
N TRP A 89 -13.31 -17.56 4.01
CA TRP A 89 -12.90 -18.22 5.25
C TRP A 89 -13.94 -19.29 5.66
N SER A 90 -13.82 -20.48 5.08
CA SER A 90 -14.65 -21.63 5.45
C SER A 90 -14.21 -22.23 6.79
N LYS A 91 -14.82 -21.76 7.89
CA LYS A 91 -14.84 -22.44 9.22
C LYS A 91 -13.53 -23.12 9.65
N ARG A 92 -12.47 -22.34 9.91
CA ARG A 92 -11.48 -22.77 10.91
C ARG A 92 -12.07 -22.55 12.32
N PRO A 93 -11.56 -23.22 13.38
CA PRO A 93 -11.81 -22.80 14.75
C PRO A 93 -11.37 -21.34 14.97
N GLY A 94 -11.74 -20.77 16.12
CA GLY A 94 -11.41 -19.39 16.47
C GLY A 94 -9.90 -19.13 16.63
N PRO A 95 -9.51 -17.88 16.93
CA PRO A 95 -8.13 -17.52 17.22
C PRO A 95 -7.53 -18.43 18.28
N LEU A 96 -6.38 -19.03 17.95
CA LEU A 96 -5.54 -19.81 18.88
C LEU A 96 -4.25 -19.04 19.25
N THR A 97 -4.07 -17.83 18.69
CA THR A 97 -2.94 -16.92 18.92
C THR A 97 -3.47 -15.56 19.39
N ARG A 98 -2.63 -14.72 20.02
CA ARG A 98 -2.96 -13.31 20.28
C ARG A 98 -3.23 -12.56 18.98
N TYR A 99 -2.34 -12.76 17.99
CA TYR A 99 -2.40 -12.07 16.70
C TYR A 99 -3.04 -12.96 15.63
N THR A 100 -4.19 -12.51 15.11
CA THR A 100 -4.93 -13.19 14.04
C THR A 100 -4.50 -12.73 12.64
N HIS A 101 -3.84 -11.57 12.56
CA HIS A 101 -3.40 -10.95 11.32
C HIS A 101 -1.93 -10.54 11.44
N ILE A 102 -1.11 -10.82 10.43
CA ILE A 102 0.28 -10.36 10.34
C ILE A 102 0.39 -9.36 9.19
N LEU A 103 0.92 -8.18 9.49
CA LEU A 103 1.05 -7.04 8.58
C LEU A 103 2.55 -6.82 8.29
N LEU A 104 3.02 -7.46 7.24
CA LEU A 104 4.42 -7.56 6.86
C LEU A 104 4.83 -6.31 6.06
N ASP A 105 6.00 -5.72 6.31
CA ASP A 105 6.70 -5.02 5.22
C ASP A 105 7.28 -6.02 4.21
N HIS A 106 8.15 -5.56 3.32
CA HIS A 106 8.46 -6.21 2.06
C HIS A 106 9.95 -6.13 1.75
N ASP A 107 10.44 -4.92 1.55
CA ASP A 107 11.85 -4.62 1.40
C ASP A 107 12.51 -4.84 2.79
N GLY A 108 13.66 -5.52 2.86
CA GLY A 108 14.32 -5.93 4.11
C GLY A 108 13.68 -7.11 4.86
N VAL A 109 12.36 -7.32 4.73
CA VAL A 109 11.59 -8.36 5.47
C VAL A 109 11.28 -9.61 4.63
N LEU A 110 10.93 -9.44 3.36
CA LEU A 110 10.53 -10.51 2.43
C LEU A 110 11.47 -10.65 1.22
N VAL A 111 12.17 -9.57 0.87
CA VAL A 111 13.20 -9.50 -0.18
C VAL A 111 14.33 -8.56 0.24
N ASP A 112 15.57 -8.91 -0.11
CA ASP A 112 16.74 -8.07 0.17
C ASP A 112 17.00 -7.12 -1.02
N THR A 113 16.56 -5.87 -0.88
CA THR A 113 16.49 -4.88 -1.98
C THR A 113 17.18 -3.56 -1.66
N GLU A 114 17.32 -3.20 -0.38
CA GLU A 114 18.04 -2.00 0.08
C GLU A 114 19.48 -1.90 -0.45
N PRO A 115 20.29 -2.98 -0.53
CA PRO A 115 21.63 -2.92 -1.13
C PRO A 115 21.61 -2.43 -2.58
N LEU A 116 20.59 -2.82 -3.36
CA LEU A 116 20.43 -2.43 -4.76
C LEU A 116 19.88 -1.01 -4.91
N TYR A 117 18.99 -0.61 -4.00
CA TYR A 117 18.44 0.75 -3.97
C TYR A 117 19.50 1.78 -3.57
N TYR A 118 20.35 1.46 -2.59
CA TYR A 118 21.57 2.21 -2.26
C TYR A 118 22.54 2.24 -3.44
N ARG A 119 22.89 1.08 -4.03
CA ARG A 119 23.81 0.99 -5.18
C ARG A 119 23.38 1.88 -6.33
N ALA A 120 22.12 1.79 -6.77
CA ALA A 120 21.58 2.63 -7.82
C ALA A 120 21.61 4.12 -7.45
N THR A 121 21.33 4.45 -6.17
CA THR A 121 21.32 5.83 -5.67
C THR A 121 22.74 6.43 -5.66
N ARG A 122 23.74 5.67 -5.22
CA ARG A 122 25.16 6.06 -5.29
C ARG A 122 25.64 6.24 -6.72
N GLU A 123 25.38 5.27 -7.61
CA GLU A 123 25.83 5.33 -9.01
C GLU A 123 25.25 6.56 -9.73
N CYS A 124 23.97 6.88 -9.52
CA CYS A 124 23.33 8.07 -10.11
C CYS A 124 23.65 9.39 -9.39
N LEU A 125 24.21 9.36 -8.18
CA LEU A 125 24.72 10.54 -7.48
C LEU A 125 26.15 10.90 -7.90
N ALA A 126 26.96 9.89 -8.25
CA ALA A 126 28.27 10.11 -8.86
C ALA A 126 28.16 10.83 -10.23
N GLU A 127 27.07 10.63 -10.99
CA GLU A 127 26.76 11.43 -12.20
C GLU A 127 26.60 12.94 -11.90
N LEU A 128 26.33 13.32 -10.65
CA LEU A 128 26.22 14.71 -10.17
C LEU A 128 27.43 15.15 -9.33
N GLY A 129 28.53 14.40 -9.36
CA GLY A 129 29.76 14.68 -8.60
C GLY A 129 29.70 14.33 -7.11
N VAL A 130 28.61 13.75 -6.62
CA VAL A 130 28.47 13.32 -5.22
C VAL A 130 29.04 11.92 -5.05
N ALA A 131 30.19 11.83 -4.38
CA ALA A 131 30.67 10.57 -3.81
C ALA A 131 29.88 10.29 -2.53
N LEU A 132 29.05 9.23 -2.56
CA LEU A 132 28.26 8.75 -1.42
C LEU A 132 28.79 7.38 -1.01
N ASP A 133 29.22 7.23 0.24
CA ASP A 133 29.56 5.93 0.82
C ASP A 133 28.38 5.31 1.59
N LEU A 134 28.59 4.11 2.16
CA LEU A 134 27.52 3.41 2.87
C LEU A 134 27.24 4.05 4.25
N PRO A 135 28.25 4.34 5.11
CA PRO A 135 28.02 5.07 6.36
C PRO A 135 27.23 6.37 6.18
N GLU A 136 27.62 7.25 5.25
CA GLU A 136 26.89 8.50 4.99
C GLU A 136 25.44 8.22 4.54
N TYR A 137 25.22 7.20 3.70
CA TYR A 137 23.86 6.82 3.31
C TYR A 137 23.02 6.30 4.48
N LEU A 138 23.60 5.48 5.37
CA LEU A 138 22.89 4.95 6.55
C LEU A 138 22.52 6.08 7.53
N ASP A 139 23.46 6.97 7.85
CA ASP A 139 23.21 8.11 8.74
C ASP A 139 22.10 9.03 8.18
N LEU A 140 22.14 9.32 6.88
CA LEU A 140 21.08 10.08 6.20
C LEU A 140 19.71 9.37 6.24
N MET A 141 19.65 8.04 6.29
CA MET A 141 18.39 7.31 6.49
C MET A 141 17.85 7.43 7.92
N VAL A 142 18.72 7.44 8.94
CA VAL A 142 18.34 7.66 10.36
C VAL A 142 17.72 9.06 10.51
N ASP A 143 18.39 10.08 10.00
CA ASP A 143 17.91 11.47 10.00
C ASP A 143 16.65 11.71 9.15
N GLY A 144 16.26 10.74 8.31
CA GLY A 144 15.19 10.89 7.32
C GLY A 144 15.55 11.89 6.20
N ALA A 145 16.83 12.23 6.05
CA ALA A 145 17.35 13.16 5.07
C ALA A 145 17.42 12.53 3.67
N SER A 146 17.59 13.36 2.63
CA SER A 146 17.76 12.87 1.25
C SER A 146 19.18 13.12 0.76
N ALA A 147 19.92 12.04 0.46
CA ALA A 147 21.27 12.11 -0.11
C ALA A 147 21.37 12.95 -1.40
N TRP A 148 20.25 13.16 -2.10
CA TRP A 148 20.17 14.05 -3.26
C TRP A 148 20.36 15.54 -2.95
N GLU A 149 20.11 15.98 -1.71
CA GLU A 149 20.38 17.36 -1.31
C GLU A 149 21.89 17.66 -1.28
N ARG A 150 22.74 16.62 -1.14
CA ARG A 150 24.22 16.71 -1.22
C ARG A 150 24.72 17.16 -2.60
N ALA A 151 23.88 17.08 -3.64
CA ALA A 151 24.22 17.58 -4.98
C ALA A 151 24.04 19.10 -5.13
N ARG A 152 23.22 19.76 -4.28
CA ARG A 152 22.98 21.22 -4.40
C ARG A 152 24.22 22.08 -4.18
N PRO A 153 25.10 21.82 -3.18
CA PRO A 153 26.35 22.55 -3.01
C PRO A 153 27.32 22.41 -4.21
N LEU A 154 27.15 21.38 -5.05
CA LEU A 154 27.92 21.16 -6.27
C LEU A 154 27.28 21.83 -7.50
N GLY A 155 26.19 22.58 -7.32
CA GLY A 155 25.51 23.32 -8.39
C GLY A 155 24.38 22.57 -9.09
N ALA A 156 24.00 21.36 -8.65
CA ALA A 156 22.89 20.63 -9.25
C ALA A 156 21.55 21.34 -9.00
N THR A 157 20.78 21.56 -10.07
CA THR A 157 19.42 22.13 -9.98
C THR A 157 18.40 21.07 -9.57
N ASP A 158 17.19 21.49 -9.20
CA ASP A 158 16.07 20.56 -8.99
C ASP A 158 15.83 19.65 -10.20
N ALA A 159 15.99 20.18 -11.43
CA ALA A 159 15.82 19.41 -12.66
C ALA A 159 16.93 18.35 -12.88
N ASP A 160 18.13 18.58 -12.34
CA ASP A 160 19.24 17.61 -12.34
C ASP A 160 19.02 16.51 -11.31
N ILE A 161 18.63 16.89 -10.08
CA ILE A 161 18.23 15.96 -9.02
C ILE A 161 17.07 15.08 -9.50
N ASP A 162 16.05 15.66 -10.12
CA ASP A 162 14.90 14.94 -10.68
C ASP A 162 15.30 13.99 -11.82
N ARG A 163 16.26 14.38 -12.66
CA ARG A 163 16.81 13.53 -13.72
C ARG A 163 17.57 12.36 -13.11
N GLY A 164 18.41 12.61 -12.11
CA GLY A 164 19.13 11.58 -11.35
C GLY A 164 18.18 10.61 -10.65
N ARG A 165 17.14 11.09 -9.95
CA ARG A 165 16.10 10.25 -9.34
C ARG A 165 15.38 9.37 -10.37
N ARG A 166 15.08 9.89 -11.57
CA ARG A 166 14.51 9.10 -12.68
C ARG A 166 15.50 8.04 -13.21
N ARG A 167 16.78 8.39 -13.40
CA ARG A 167 17.84 7.46 -13.81
C ARG A 167 18.04 6.35 -12.78
N ARG A 168 18.06 6.70 -11.49
CA ARG A 168 18.10 5.78 -10.35
C ARG A 168 16.94 4.80 -10.38
N ASN A 169 15.70 5.26 -10.57
CA ASN A 169 14.55 4.36 -10.64
C ASN A 169 14.63 3.38 -11.83
N ALA A 170 15.23 3.76 -12.96
CA ALA A 170 15.49 2.84 -14.06
C ALA A 170 16.58 1.81 -13.71
N LEU A 171 17.74 2.28 -13.23
CA LEU A 171 18.86 1.42 -12.81
C LEU A 171 18.48 0.44 -11.69
N TYR A 172 17.67 0.88 -10.71
CA TYR A 172 17.14 0.01 -9.68
C TYR A 172 16.27 -1.12 -10.28
N ARG A 173 15.41 -0.82 -11.26
CA ARG A 173 14.59 -1.83 -11.96
C ARG A 173 15.41 -2.75 -12.86
N GLU A 174 16.56 -2.30 -13.35
CA GLU A 174 17.55 -3.14 -14.05
C GLU A 174 18.19 -4.12 -13.04
N LEU A 175 18.70 -3.63 -11.91
CA LEU A 175 19.30 -4.44 -10.83
C LEU A 175 18.31 -5.46 -10.23
N LEU A 176 17.05 -5.08 -9.98
CA LEU A 176 16.00 -5.96 -9.48
C LEU A 176 15.67 -7.16 -10.41
N VAL A 177 16.14 -7.14 -11.66
CA VAL A 177 15.98 -8.23 -12.63
C VAL A 177 17.26 -9.07 -12.77
N SER A 178 18.44 -8.51 -12.49
CA SER A 178 19.73 -9.18 -12.67
C SER A 178 20.36 -9.74 -11.40
N GLU A 179 20.01 -9.22 -10.23
CA GLU A 179 20.67 -9.51 -8.95
C GLU A 179 19.78 -10.37 -8.03
N PRO A 180 20.36 -11.22 -7.15
CA PRO A 180 19.59 -12.05 -6.22
C PRO A 180 19.05 -11.24 -5.04
N ILE A 181 17.71 -11.07 -4.98
CA ILE A 181 16.99 -10.36 -3.90
C ILE A 181 16.18 -11.29 -2.97
N GLY A 182 16.52 -12.58 -2.92
CA GLY A 182 15.75 -13.57 -2.16
C GLY A 182 16.29 -13.78 -0.74
N ILE A 183 15.44 -13.64 0.26
CA ILE A 183 15.70 -14.07 1.64
C ILE A 183 15.26 -15.55 1.76
N GLU A 184 16.09 -16.39 2.36
CA GLU A 184 15.84 -17.83 2.52
C GLU A 184 14.70 -18.11 3.51
N GLY A 185 13.91 -19.16 3.26
CA GLY A 185 12.81 -19.60 4.14
C GLY A 185 11.53 -18.74 4.11
N VAL A 186 11.48 -17.64 3.36
CA VAL A 186 10.34 -16.71 3.37
C VAL A 186 9.05 -17.36 2.87
N GLU A 187 9.08 -18.16 1.80
CA GLU A 187 7.85 -18.77 1.28
C GLU A 187 7.34 -19.90 2.19
N GLU A 188 8.24 -20.63 2.84
CA GLU A 188 7.96 -21.65 3.84
C GLU A 188 7.30 -21.05 5.08
N VAL A 189 7.88 -19.96 5.62
CA VAL A 189 7.35 -19.24 6.79
C VAL A 189 5.99 -18.60 6.49
N LEU A 190 5.80 -18.05 5.28
CA LEU A 190 4.50 -17.52 4.86
C LEU A 190 3.45 -18.63 4.65
N ASP A 191 3.83 -19.83 4.18
CA ASP A 191 2.87 -20.94 4.07
C ASP A 191 2.51 -21.59 5.41
N GLU A 192 3.40 -21.56 6.41
CA GLU A 192 3.03 -21.94 7.77
C GLU A 192 2.13 -20.87 8.41
N LEU A 193 2.52 -19.59 8.37
CA LEU A 193 1.75 -18.51 8.99
C LEU A 193 0.31 -18.41 8.46
N ARG A 194 0.07 -18.60 7.16
CA ARG A 194 -1.31 -18.62 6.59
C ARG A 194 -2.16 -19.84 6.96
N ARG A 195 -1.61 -20.81 7.70
CA ARG A 195 -2.39 -21.90 8.32
C ARG A 195 -3.12 -21.42 9.58
N HIS A 196 -2.62 -20.37 10.22
CA HIS A 196 -3.11 -19.86 11.50
C HIS A 196 -3.62 -18.41 11.42
N CYS A 197 -2.89 -17.53 10.74
CA CYS A 197 -3.18 -16.10 10.61
C CYS A 197 -3.69 -15.71 9.21
N ARG A 198 -4.19 -14.49 9.09
CA ARG A 198 -4.35 -13.76 7.82
C ARG A 198 -3.11 -12.91 7.56
N LEU A 199 -2.70 -12.75 6.31
CA LEU A 199 -1.44 -12.09 5.95
C LEU A 199 -1.67 -10.97 4.93
N ALA A 200 -1.04 -9.82 5.15
CA ALA A 200 -0.98 -8.75 4.15
C ALA A 200 0.40 -8.11 4.09
N ILE A 201 0.77 -7.61 2.92
CA ILE A 201 2.00 -6.83 2.70
C ILE A 201 1.64 -5.34 2.71
N VAL A 202 2.40 -4.53 3.44
CA VAL A 202 2.14 -3.10 3.72
C VAL A 202 3.43 -2.30 3.47
N THR A 203 3.70 -1.97 2.21
CA THR A 203 5.01 -1.49 1.77
C THR A 203 5.00 -0.10 1.13
N THR A 204 6.15 0.58 1.24
CA THR A 204 6.45 1.85 0.58
C THR A 204 7.00 1.75 -0.86
N SER A 205 7.27 0.56 -1.39
CA SER A 205 7.68 0.42 -2.80
C SER A 205 6.57 0.82 -3.79
N LEU A 206 6.98 1.24 -4.99
CA LEU A 206 6.06 1.63 -6.06
C LEU A 206 5.37 0.40 -6.69
N PRO A 207 4.16 0.53 -7.26
CA PRO A 207 3.48 -0.58 -7.93
C PRO A 207 4.31 -1.25 -9.02
N GLU A 208 5.09 -0.50 -9.80
CA GLU A 208 5.96 -1.09 -10.84
C GLU A 208 7.14 -1.86 -10.24
N ASP A 209 7.75 -1.35 -9.17
CA ASP A 209 8.90 -1.99 -8.51
C ASP A 209 8.48 -3.33 -7.90
N PHE A 210 7.37 -3.31 -7.15
CA PHE A 210 6.74 -4.50 -6.59
C PHE A 210 6.37 -5.54 -7.68
N ALA A 211 5.87 -5.08 -8.83
CA ALA A 211 5.53 -5.95 -9.96
C ALA A 211 6.74 -6.49 -10.75
N VAL A 212 7.92 -5.88 -10.61
CA VAL A 212 9.19 -6.46 -11.08
C VAL A 212 9.65 -7.54 -10.10
N ILE A 213 9.68 -7.23 -8.81
CA ILE A 213 10.14 -8.13 -7.73
C ILE A 213 9.32 -9.43 -7.69
N HIS A 214 7.99 -9.33 -7.76
CA HIS A 214 7.07 -10.48 -7.70
C HIS A 214 6.68 -11.03 -9.08
N ARG A 215 7.52 -10.84 -10.11
CA ARG A 215 7.27 -11.43 -11.43
C ARG A 215 7.33 -12.96 -11.38
N ASP A 216 8.39 -13.47 -10.75
CA ASP A 216 8.79 -14.88 -10.76
C ASP A 216 8.97 -15.44 -9.32
N ARG A 217 8.29 -14.82 -8.33
CA ARG A 217 8.23 -15.22 -6.91
C ARG A 217 6.82 -15.63 -6.52
N ASN A 218 6.67 -16.55 -5.57
CA ASN A 218 5.37 -17.08 -5.13
C ASN A 218 4.94 -16.54 -3.73
N ILE A 219 5.53 -15.43 -3.29
CA ILE A 219 5.11 -14.66 -2.09
C ILE A 219 3.67 -14.10 -2.22
N VAL A 220 3.29 -13.47 -3.34
CA VAL A 220 1.97 -12.81 -3.48
C VAL A 220 0.76 -13.77 -3.35
N PRO A 221 0.79 -15.02 -3.88
CA PRO A 221 -0.24 -16.04 -3.59
C PRO A 221 -0.39 -16.45 -2.11
N LEU A 222 0.63 -16.19 -1.27
CA LEU A 222 0.63 -16.55 0.15
C LEU A 222 -0.04 -15.49 1.04
N VAL A 223 -0.33 -14.29 0.50
CA VAL A 223 -1.00 -13.19 1.23
C VAL A 223 -2.40 -12.89 0.68
N ASP A 224 -3.25 -12.31 1.53
CA ASP A 224 -4.65 -11.97 1.22
C ASP A 224 -4.76 -10.73 0.32
N PHE A 225 -3.94 -9.71 0.59
CA PHE A 225 -3.76 -8.52 -0.23
C PHE A 225 -2.40 -7.86 -0.04
N VAL A 226 -2.08 -6.93 -0.94
CA VAL A 226 -0.90 -6.07 -0.91
C VAL A 226 -1.35 -4.60 -0.92
N LEU A 227 -0.75 -3.77 -0.08
CA LEU A 227 -0.81 -2.31 -0.15
C LEU A 227 0.58 -1.78 -0.51
N THR A 228 0.71 -1.21 -1.71
CA THR A 228 1.89 -0.46 -2.16
C THR A 228 1.72 1.03 -1.92
N ARG A 229 2.72 1.85 -2.28
CA ARG A 229 2.74 3.30 -2.02
C ARG A 229 1.45 4.05 -2.34
N GLU A 230 0.73 3.70 -3.41
CA GLU A 230 -0.47 4.43 -3.85
C GLU A 230 -1.71 4.20 -2.97
N ALA A 231 -1.71 3.18 -2.11
CA ALA A 231 -2.89 2.78 -1.34
C ALA A 231 -3.24 3.73 -0.16
N TYR A 232 -2.35 4.66 0.19
CA TYR A 232 -2.47 5.51 1.38
C TYR A 232 -1.84 6.90 1.15
N ARG A 233 -2.25 7.89 1.96
CA ARG A 233 -1.84 9.29 1.75
C ARG A 233 -0.38 9.53 2.12
N ARG A 234 0.01 9.26 3.37
CA ARG A 234 1.36 9.50 3.92
C ARG A 234 2.13 8.19 4.10
N SER A 235 3.44 8.19 3.84
CA SER A 235 4.31 7.02 4.07
C SER A 235 4.80 6.93 5.52
N LYS A 236 5.34 5.77 5.88
CA LYS A 236 6.23 5.54 7.04
C LYS A 236 7.19 6.71 7.25
N PRO A 237 7.25 7.37 8.44
CA PRO A 237 6.72 6.92 9.74
C PRO A 237 5.28 7.32 10.08
N HIS A 238 4.47 7.80 9.13
CA HIS A 238 3.05 8.02 9.39
C HIS A 238 2.26 6.69 9.38
N PRO A 239 1.21 6.55 10.21
CA PRO A 239 0.49 5.29 10.38
C PRO A 239 -0.50 4.95 9.26
N ASP A 240 -0.71 5.84 8.28
CA ASP A 240 -1.65 5.65 7.17
C ASP A 240 -1.53 4.28 6.45
N PRO A 241 -0.34 3.68 6.22
CA PRO A 241 -0.24 2.35 5.59
C PRO A 241 -0.87 1.24 6.43
N TYR A 242 -0.58 1.22 7.73
CA TYR A 242 -1.09 0.21 8.67
C TYR A 242 -2.57 0.43 9.00
N LEU A 243 -3.00 1.69 9.16
CA LEU A 243 -4.43 2.02 9.30
C LEU A 243 -5.22 1.62 8.04
N ALA A 244 -4.64 1.74 6.84
CA ALA A 244 -5.25 1.24 5.62
C ALA A 244 -5.37 -0.29 5.60
N ALA A 245 -4.36 -1.02 6.10
CA ALA A 245 -4.42 -2.49 6.22
C ALA A 245 -5.47 -2.96 7.23
N LEU A 246 -5.53 -2.34 8.42
CA LEU A 246 -6.53 -2.61 9.45
C LEU A 246 -7.97 -2.35 8.93
N ALA A 247 -8.18 -1.21 8.27
CA ALA A 247 -9.45 -0.89 7.62
C ALA A 247 -9.79 -1.83 6.45
N ARG A 248 -8.78 -2.38 5.76
CA ARG A 248 -8.94 -3.29 4.63
C ARG A 248 -9.33 -4.72 5.05
N PHE A 249 -8.92 -5.14 6.25
CA PHE A 249 -9.40 -6.36 6.91
C PHE A 249 -10.71 -6.15 7.70
N GLY A 250 -10.91 -4.97 8.29
CA GLY A 250 -12.06 -4.67 9.14
C GLY A 250 -11.87 -5.03 10.61
N ILE A 251 -10.66 -4.81 11.15
CA ILE A 251 -10.22 -5.21 12.49
C ILE A 251 -9.63 -4.03 13.28
N GLY A 252 -9.57 -4.15 14.61
CA GLY A 252 -8.76 -3.27 15.45
C GLY A 252 -7.28 -3.71 15.49
N PRO A 253 -6.36 -2.83 15.94
CA PRO A 253 -4.94 -3.13 15.99
C PRO A 253 -4.58 -4.25 16.98
N GLU A 254 -5.38 -4.45 18.03
CA GLU A 254 -5.18 -5.50 19.04
C GLU A 254 -5.21 -6.94 18.46
N ALA A 255 -5.81 -7.10 17.27
CA ALA A 255 -5.90 -8.37 16.56
C ALA A 255 -4.70 -8.64 15.64
N ALA A 256 -3.73 -7.72 15.52
CA ALA A 256 -2.71 -7.72 14.49
C ALA A 256 -1.28 -7.41 14.99
N LEU A 257 -0.29 -8.04 14.35
CA LEU A 257 1.14 -7.79 14.56
C LEU A 257 1.75 -7.16 13.31
N ALA A 258 2.48 -6.06 13.44
CA ALA A 258 3.34 -5.55 12.37
C ALA A 258 4.68 -6.30 12.36
N VAL A 259 5.26 -6.51 11.17
CA VAL A 259 6.63 -7.01 11.01
C VAL A 259 7.41 -6.05 10.12
N GLU A 260 8.49 -5.50 10.65
CA GLU A 260 9.27 -4.39 10.08
C GLU A 260 10.77 -4.69 10.17
N ASP A 261 11.59 -4.04 9.34
CA ASP A 261 13.06 -4.05 9.45
C ASP A 261 13.63 -2.73 10.02
N SER A 262 12.86 -1.64 9.97
CA SER A 262 13.35 -0.26 10.12
C SER A 262 12.59 0.53 11.18
N GLU A 263 13.27 1.48 11.83
CA GLU A 263 12.67 2.37 12.83
C GLU A 263 11.51 3.17 12.22
N ARG A 264 11.68 3.67 10.99
CA ARG A 264 10.62 4.39 10.28
C ARG A 264 9.37 3.54 10.09
N GLY A 265 9.54 2.23 9.92
CA GLY A 265 8.47 1.25 9.88
C GLY A 265 7.84 1.01 11.25
N LEU A 266 8.65 0.62 12.24
CA LEU A 266 8.26 0.44 13.64
C LEU A 266 7.42 1.63 14.16
N ARG A 267 7.86 2.86 13.89
CA ARG A 267 7.15 4.09 14.29
C ARG A 267 5.81 4.26 13.58
N ALA A 268 5.66 3.78 12.35
CA ALA A 268 4.36 3.76 11.65
C ALA A 268 3.41 2.72 12.24
N ALA A 269 3.91 1.55 12.64
CA ALA A 269 3.13 0.50 13.29
C ALA A 269 2.64 0.94 14.67
N VAL A 270 3.56 1.42 15.52
CA VAL A 270 3.25 1.91 16.88
C VAL A 270 2.29 3.12 16.82
N ALA A 271 2.46 4.04 15.85
CA ALA A 271 1.52 5.15 15.63
C ALA A 271 0.15 4.72 15.09
N ALA A 272 -0.01 3.48 14.60
CA ALA A 272 -1.29 2.85 14.26
C ALA A 272 -1.90 2.07 15.44
N GLY A 273 -1.21 2.01 16.59
CA GLY A 273 -1.61 1.26 17.78
C GLY A 273 -1.23 -0.23 17.75
N LEU A 274 -0.39 -0.66 16.80
CA LEU A 274 0.02 -2.06 16.64
C LEU A 274 1.17 -2.43 17.57
N ASP A 275 1.16 -3.67 18.06
CA ASP A 275 2.39 -4.37 18.42
C ASP A 275 3.27 -4.56 17.17
N CYS A 276 4.59 -4.52 17.34
CA CYS A 276 5.53 -4.66 16.24
C CYS A 276 6.67 -5.61 16.59
N ALA A 277 6.88 -6.61 15.74
CA ALA A 277 8.12 -7.38 15.69
C ALA A 277 9.08 -6.73 14.71
N THR A 278 10.35 -6.58 15.08
CA THR A 278 11.39 -6.08 14.17
C THR A 278 12.41 -7.17 13.88
N VAL A 279 12.60 -7.47 12.60
CA VAL A 279 13.64 -8.39 12.12
C VAL A 279 14.96 -7.65 11.93
N HIS A 280 16.07 -8.28 12.26
CA HIS A 280 17.39 -7.69 12.07
C HIS A 280 17.78 -7.61 10.59
N HIS A 281 18.02 -6.41 10.08
CA HIS A 281 18.56 -6.18 8.74
C HIS A 281 19.83 -5.31 8.77
N PRO A 282 20.92 -5.63 8.02
CA PRO A 282 22.18 -4.89 8.10
C PRO A 282 22.09 -3.40 7.72
N PHE A 283 21.14 -3.00 6.87
CA PHE A 283 20.93 -1.59 6.51
C PHE A 283 20.21 -0.77 7.60
N THR A 284 19.67 -1.42 8.62
CA THR A 284 18.87 -0.77 9.67
C THR A 284 19.42 -0.99 11.07
N ALA A 285 20.46 -1.81 11.23
CA ALA A 285 21.03 -2.22 12.52
C ALA A 285 21.53 -1.08 13.44
N SER A 286 21.67 0.16 12.94
CA SER A 286 22.00 1.36 13.71
C SER A 286 20.80 2.19 14.18
N GLN A 287 19.57 1.85 13.77
CA GLN A 287 18.34 2.61 14.05
C GLN A 287 17.74 2.28 15.43
N ASP A 288 16.84 3.12 15.96
CA ASP A 288 16.24 2.87 17.27
C ASP A 288 15.03 1.92 17.20
N PHE A 289 15.21 0.73 17.75
CA PHE A 289 14.17 -0.29 17.92
C PHE A 289 13.63 -0.38 19.35
N SER A 290 13.83 0.65 20.19
CA SER A 290 13.37 0.69 21.59
C SER A 290 11.85 0.50 21.77
N LEU A 291 11.06 0.87 20.76
CA LEU A 291 9.60 0.76 20.74
C LEU A 291 9.07 -0.62 20.30
N ALA A 292 9.93 -1.56 19.90
CA ALA A 292 9.51 -2.85 19.35
C ALA A 292 9.03 -3.82 20.44
N THR A 293 7.85 -4.43 20.23
CA THR A 293 7.32 -5.50 21.08
C THR A 293 8.26 -6.70 21.11
N TRP A 294 8.79 -7.10 19.95
CA TRP A 294 9.81 -8.14 19.81
C TRP A 294 10.95 -7.65 18.90
N ARG A 295 12.19 -8.04 19.22
CA ARG A 295 13.35 -7.88 18.34
C ARG A 295 13.94 -9.27 18.10
N VAL A 296 14.09 -9.65 16.84
CA VAL A 296 14.45 -11.02 16.41
C VAL A 296 15.46 -11.03 15.27
N GLY A 297 16.19 -12.12 15.09
CA GLY A 297 17.15 -12.27 14.00
C GLY A 297 16.52 -12.47 12.62
N SER A 298 15.29 -13.00 12.56
CA SER A 298 14.68 -13.50 11.33
C SER A 298 13.14 -13.46 11.32
N LEU A 299 12.54 -13.56 10.13
CA LEU A 299 11.09 -13.76 9.97
C LEU A 299 10.62 -15.11 10.55
N ALA A 300 11.48 -16.13 10.54
CA ALA A 300 11.20 -17.44 11.13
C ALA A 300 10.95 -17.35 12.64
N GLU A 301 11.79 -16.61 13.38
CA GLU A 301 11.60 -16.35 14.81
C GLU A 301 10.30 -15.58 15.12
N VAL A 302 9.80 -14.73 14.20
CA VAL A 302 8.47 -14.12 14.35
C VAL A 302 7.39 -15.19 14.30
N ALA A 303 7.48 -16.12 13.34
CA ALA A 303 6.53 -17.21 13.20
C ALA A 303 6.61 -18.19 14.39
N GLU A 304 7.80 -18.57 14.84
CA GLU A 304 7.98 -19.39 16.05
C GLU A 304 7.31 -18.76 17.26
N ARG A 305 7.47 -17.44 17.46
CA ARG A 305 6.81 -16.71 18.56
C ARG A 305 5.30 -16.71 18.43
N VAL A 306 4.76 -16.28 17.27
CA VAL A 306 3.31 -16.27 17.01
C VAL A 306 2.69 -17.67 17.18
N LEU A 307 3.37 -18.72 16.69
CA LEU A 307 2.86 -20.08 16.71
C LEU A 307 3.08 -20.77 18.07
N SER A 308 4.05 -20.34 18.88
CA SER A 308 4.21 -20.86 20.26
C SER A 308 3.00 -20.55 21.14
N GLU A 309 2.35 -19.40 20.93
CA GLU A 309 1.09 -19.03 21.61
C GLU A 309 -0.07 -19.99 21.31
N LEU A 310 0.00 -20.81 20.25
CA LEU A 310 -0.99 -21.87 19.96
C LEU A 310 -0.98 -23.02 20.99
N THR A 311 0.09 -23.12 21.79
CA THR A 311 0.44 -24.33 22.56
C THR A 311 0.46 -24.13 24.08
N ALA A 312 0.01 -22.96 24.55
CA ALA A 312 -0.03 -22.55 25.96
C ALA A 312 -1.49 -22.46 26.49
#